data_AF-A0A1I4ZIA8-F1
#
_entry.id   AF-A0A1I4ZIA8-F1
#
_cell.length_a   1.000
_cell.length_b   1.000
_cell.length_c   1.000
_cell.angle_alpha   90.00
_cell.angle_beta   90.00
_cell.angle_gamma   90.00
#
_symmetry.space_group_name_H-M   'P 1'
#
loop_
_entity.id
_entity.type
_entity.pdbx_description
1 polymer ?
#
loop_
_entity_poly.entity_id
_entity_poly.type
_entity_poly.pdbx_seq_one_letter_code
_entity_poly.pdbx_strand_id
1 'polypeptide(L)'
;MILTGLRILEDGDINREKEVEDRDFQSIMEMVKVLVKHSGGVFSHLPEEIKLPKRANQKERFLDSLALEFTREEYLEIASRLNLADRTADRYIYPTCNSYKTY
;
A
#
# COMPACT_ATOMS: atom_id res chain seq x y z
N MET A 1 -26.06 18.96 7.62
CA MET A 1 -25.18 20.07 8.06
C MET A 1 -25.01 21.13 6.96
N ILE A 2 -24.28 20.90 5.86
CA ILE A 2 -24.14 21.93 4.80
C ILE A 2 -25.48 22.21 4.09
N LEU A 3 -26.15 21.17 3.60
CA LEU A 3 -27.45 21.34 2.91
C LEU A 3 -28.57 21.80 3.86
N THR A 4 -28.51 21.39 5.13
CA THR A 4 -29.41 21.89 6.17
C THR A 4 -29.27 23.41 6.34
N GLY A 5 -28.04 23.94 6.33
CA GLY A 5 -27.78 25.38 6.39
C GLY A 5 -28.31 26.12 5.17
N LEU A 6 -28.15 25.55 3.97
CA LEU A 6 -28.74 26.11 2.75
C LEU A 6 -30.27 26.08 2.80
N ARG A 7 -30.88 25.00 3.32
CA ARG A 7 -32.34 24.94 3.50
C ARG A 7 -32.84 26.00 4.47
N ILE A 8 -32.20 26.16 5.64
CA ILE A 8 -32.55 27.23 6.59
C ILE A 8 -32.51 28.62 5.93
N LEU A 9 -31.59 28.86 4.99
CA LEU A 9 -31.52 30.12 4.24
C LEU A 9 -32.67 30.26 3.22
N GLU A 10 -33.09 29.16 2.59
CA GLU A 10 -34.16 29.13 1.58
C GLU A 10 -35.57 29.21 2.21
N ASP A 11 -35.82 28.42 3.25
CA ASP A 11 -37.14 28.24 3.88
C ASP A 11 -37.35 29.11 5.13
N GLY A 12 -36.28 29.62 5.73
CA GLY A 12 -36.32 30.40 6.97
C GLY A 12 -36.68 29.56 8.22
N ASP A 13 -36.83 28.24 8.08
CA ASP A 13 -37.19 27.34 9.15
C ASP A 13 -35.96 26.92 9.95
N ILE A 14 -35.91 27.32 11.21
CA ILE A 14 -34.82 27.06 12.16
C ILE A 14 -35.09 25.87 13.11
N ASN A 15 -36.06 25.01 12.79
CA ASN A 15 -36.34 23.81 13.56
C ASN A 15 -35.05 22.98 13.78
N ARG A 16 -34.87 22.52 15.04
CA ARG A 16 -33.66 21.80 15.47
C ARG A 16 -33.55 20.39 14.89
N GLU A 17 -34.69 19.80 14.53
CA GLU A 17 -34.78 18.48 13.93
C GLU A 17 -35.21 18.67 12.47
N LYS A 18 -34.25 18.56 11.56
CA LYS A 18 -34.51 18.55 10.11
C LYS A 18 -34.08 17.21 9.56
N GLU A 19 -35.04 16.50 8.96
CA GLU A 19 -34.76 15.28 8.23
C GLU A 19 -34.08 15.58 6.89
N VAL A 20 -33.32 14.61 6.41
CA VAL A 20 -32.72 14.67 5.07
C VAL A 20 -33.83 14.38 4.07
N GLU A 21 -34.06 15.30 3.13
CA GLU A 21 -35.04 15.08 2.07
C GLU A 21 -34.36 14.44 0.86
N ASP A 22 -35.16 13.83 -0.01
CA ASP A 22 -34.66 13.22 -1.24
C ASP A 22 -33.86 14.20 -2.10
N ARG A 23 -34.27 15.47 -2.13
CA ARG A 23 -33.55 16.55 -2.85
C ARG A 23 -32.11 16.72 -2.36
N ASP A 24 -31.86 16.56 -1.06
CA ASP A 24 -30.52 16.68 -0.50
C ASP A 24 -29.68 15.47 -0.84
N PHE A 25 -30.29 14.29 -0.78
CA PHE A 25 -29.62 13.05 -1.15
C PHE A 25 -29.17 13.11 -2.61
N GLN A 26 -30.05 13.52 -3.52
CA GLN A 26 -29.71 13.70 -4.94
C GLN A 26 -28.62 14.77 -5.14
N SER A 27 -28.72 15.89 -4.43
CA SER A 27 -27.70 16.96 -4.50
C SER A 27 -26.33 16.47 -4.05
N ILE A 28 -26.27 15.71 -2.95
CA ILE A 28 -25.04 15.08 -2.47
C ILE A 28 -24.51 14.07 -3.50
N MET A 29 -25.39 13.26 -4.10
CA MET A 29 -24.99 12.25 -5.06
C MET A 29 -24.31 12.87 -6.29
N GLU A 30 -24.83 14.00 -6.78
CA GLU A 30 -24.19 14.75 -7.87
C GLU A 30 -22.83 15.32 -7.47
N MET A 31 -22.70 15.86 -6.25
CA MET A 31 -21.42 16.32 -5.73
C MET A 31 -20.39 15.18 -5.63
N VAL A 32 -20.82 14.02 -5.14
CA VAL A 32 -19.96 12.82 -5.01
C VAL A 32 -19.45 12.37 -6.38
N LYS A 33 -20.30 12.33 -7.41
CA LYS A 33 -19.87 11.97 -8.78
C LYS A 33 -18.73 12.86 -9.28
N VAL A 34 -18.84 14.17 -9.06
CA VAL A 34 -17.81 15.14 -9.45
C VAL A 34 -16.52 14.91 -8.67
N LEU A 35 -16.60 14.72 -7.35
CA LEU A 35 -15.44 14.46 -6.51
C LEU A 35 -14.72 13.17 -6.90
N VAL A 36 -15.45 12.07 -7.13
CA VAL A 36 -14.87 10.79 -7.57
C VAL A 36 -14.15 10.94 -8.91
N LYS A 37 -14.79 11.60 -9.90
CA LYS A 37 -14.16 11.87 -11.19
C LYS A 37 -12.89 12.70 -11.05
N HIS A 38 -12.92 13.73 -10.20
CA HIS A 38 -11.76 14.58 -9.94
C HIS A 38 -10.64 13.81 -9.23
N SER A 39 -10.94 13.05 -8.19
CA SER A 39 -9.97 12.21 -7.47
C SER A 39 -9.30 11.19 -8.39
N GLY A 40 -10.07 10.54 -9.28
CA GLY A 40 -9.50 9.64 -10.29
C GLY A 40 -8.55 10.36 -11.26
N GLY A 41 -8.92 11.58 -11.68
CA GLY A 41 -8.05 12.44 -12.48
C GLY A 41 -6.78 12.85 -11.73
N VAL A 42 -6.88 13.32 -10.49
CA VAL A 42 -5.70 13.68 -9.67
C VAL A 42 -4.78 12.47 -9.52
N PHE A 43 -5.34 11.28 -9.25
CA PHE A 43 -4.58 10.04 -9.16
C PHE A 43 -3.82 9.72 -10.45
N SER A 44 -4.43 9.91 -11.62
CA SER A 44 -3.76 9.65 -12.91
C SER A 44 -2.63 10.65 -13.23
N HIS A 45 -2.59 11.80 -12.55
CA HIS A 45 -1.53 12.80 -12.68
C HIS A 45 -0.47 12.69 -11.56
N LEU A 46 -0.63 11.76 -10.62
CA LEU A 46 0.45 11.47 -9.69
C LEU A 46 1.63 10.91 -10.50
N PRO A 47 2.85 11.42 -10.27
CA PRO A 47 4.02 10.80 -10.88
C PRO A 47 4.06 9.33 -10.48
N GLU A 48 4.40 8.44 -11.42
CA GLU A 48 4.74 7.07 -11.06
C GLU A 48 5.77 7.14 -9.92
N GLU A 49 5.54 6.38 -8.85
CA GLU A 49 6.54 6.27 -7.81
C GLU A 49 7.84 5.88 -8.49
N ILE A 50 8.81 6.81 -8.50
CA ILE A 50 10.17 6.51 -8.89
C ILE A 50 10.60 5.48 -7.88
N LYS A 51 10.51 4.20 -8.26
CA LYS A 51 11.14 3.11 -7.54
C LYS A 51 12.62 3.39 -7.66
N LEU A 52 13.14 4.23 -6.78
CA LEU A 52 14.56 4.34 -6.54
C LEU A 52 15.01 2.89 -6.39
N PRO A 53 16.02 2.43 -7.17
CA PRO A 53 16.50 1.08 -7.02
C PRO A 53 16.88 0.96 -5.55
N LYS A 54 16.07 0.24 -4.77
CA LYS A 54 16.42 -0.11 -3.41
C LYS A 54 17.76 -0.78 -3.57
N ARG A 55 18.82 -0.16 -3.05
CA ARG A 55 20.11 -0.82 -2.98
C ARG A 55 19.83 -2.09 -2.21
N ALA A 56 19.84 -3.22 -2.92
CA ALA A 56 19.49 -4.50 -2.35
C ALA A 56 20.34 -4.67 -1.09
N ASN A 57 19.67 -4.83 0.06
CA ASN A 57 20.37 -4.97 1.32
C ASN A 57 21.24 -6.23 1.24
N GLN A 58 22.30 -6.34 2.05
CA GLN A 58 23.24 -7.47 1.97
C GLN A 58 22.52 -8.83 2.06
N LYS A 59 21.43 -8.90 2.84
CA LYS A 59 20.54 -10.06 2.93
C LYS A 59 19.82 -10.36 1.61
N GLU A 60 19.24 -9.36 0.96
CA GLU A 60 18.53 -9.53 -0.32
C GLU A 60 19.50 -10.01 -1.39
N ARG A 61 20.67 -9.37 -1.52
CA ARG A 61 21.73 -9.79 -2.44
C ARG A 61 22.17 -11.24 -2.23
N PHE A 62 22.27 -11.67 -0.98
CA PHE A 62 22.61 -13.05 -0.66
C PHE A 62 21.50 -14.00 -1.11
N LEU A 63 20.25 -13.74 -0.72
CA LEU A 63 19.12 -14.61 -1.08
C LEU A 63 18.87 -14.67 -2.60
N ASP A 64 19.00 -13.54 -3.31
CA ASP A 64 18.84 -13.45 -4.76
C ASP A 64 19.94 -14.20 -5.54
N SER A 65 21.10 -14.45 -4.90
CA SER A 65 22.21 -15.17 -5.51
C SER A 65 22.14 -16.69 -5.33
N LEU A 66 21.15 -17.19 -4.57
CA LEU A 66 20.96 -18.62 -4.35
C LEU A 66 20.18 -19.25 -5.51
N ALA A 67 20.51 -20.50 -5.82
CA ALA A 67 19.71 -21.31 -6.73
C ALA A 67 18.35 -21.68 -6.10
N LEU A 68 17.42 -22.21 -6.90
CA LEU A 68 16.12 -22.69 -6.40
C LEU A 68 16.31 -23.88 -5.45
N GLU A 69 17.26 -24.75 -5.75
CA GLU A 69 17.71 -25.85 -4.93
C GLU A 69 19.19 -25.67 -4.66
N PHE A 70 19.60 -25.81 -3.40
CA PHE A 70 20.99 -25.67 -2.99
C PHE A 70 21.28 -26.54 -1.78
N THR A 71 22.54 -26.90 -1.64
CA THR A 71 23.12 -27.58 -0.48
C THR A 71 23.70 -26.56 0.50
N ARG A 72 24.03 -27.04 1.70
CA ARG A 72 24.66 -26.17 2.72
C ARG A 72 25.99 -25.60 2.28
N GLU A 73 26.78 -26.40 1.58
CA GLU A 73 28.12 -26.02 1.13
C GLU A 73 28.04 -24.91 0.08
N GLU A 74 27.09 -24.99 -0.84
CA GLU A 74 26.90 -24.01 -1.92
C GLU A 74 26.50 -22.62 -1.40
N TYR A 75 25.55 -22.53 -0.47
CA TYR A 75 25.19 -21.20 0.05
C TYR A 75 26.27 -20.60 0.95
N LEU A 76 27.10 -21.42 1.60
CA LEU A 76 28.24 -20.93 2.39
C LEU A 76 29.36 -20.40 1.48
N GLU A 77 29.59 -21.02 0.33
CA GLU A 77 30.51 -20.49 -0.67
C GLU A 77 30.04 -19.12 -1.20
N ILE A 78 28.75 -19.01 -1.50
CA ILE A 78 28.11 -17.75 -1.91
C ILE A 78 28.21 -16.69 -0.79
N ALA A 79 27.99 -17.07 0.46
CA ALA A 79 28.14 -16.19 1.62
C ALA A 79 29.57 -15.66 1.76
N SER A 80 30.57 -16.53 1.60
CA SER A 80 31.98 -16.17 1.63
C SER A 80 32.33 -15.15 0.54
N ARG A 81 31.83 -15.37 -0.70
CA ARG A 81 31.99 -14.42 -1.82
C ARG A 81 31.36 -13.05 -1.55
N LEU A 82 30.34 -12.99 -0.69
CA LEU A 82 29.66 -11.76 -0.28
C LEU A 82 30.17 -11.17 1.05
N ASN A 83 31.30 -11.69 1.58
CA ASN A 83 31.88 -11.31 2.87
C ASN A 83 30.88 -11.45 4.04
N LEU A 84 30.04 -12.48 4.02
CA LEU A 84 29.13 -12.84 5.10
C LEU A 84 29.76 -13.94 5.96
N ALA A 85 29.64 -13.82 7.27
CA ALA A 85 29.99 -14.89 8.19
C ALA A 85 28.99 -16.04 8.09
N ASP A 86 29.46 -17.29 8.22
CA ASP A 86 28.64 -18.50 8.14
C ASP A 86 27.42 -18.44 9.06
N ARG A 87 27.61 -17.97 10.30
CA ARG A 87 26.51 -17.80 11.27
C ARG A 87 25.42 -16.84 10.78
N THR A 88 25.80 -15.82 10.01
CA THR A 88 24.86 -14.85 9.43
C THR A 88 24.12 -15.47 8.25
N ALA A 89 24.81 -16.25 7.41
CA ALA A 89 24.20 -17.00 6.31
C ALA A 89 23.17 -18.02 6.84
N ASP A 90 23.55 -18.83 7.83
CA ASP A 90 22.67 -19.80 8.50
C ASP A 90 21.42 -19.11 9.07
N ARG A 91 21.58 -17.93 9.70
CA ARG A 91 20.47 -17.12 10.23
C ARG A 91 19.54 -16.59 9.13
N TYR A 92 20.04 -16.34 7.93
CA TYR A 92 19.23 -15.87 6.80
C TYR A 92 18.48 -17.03 6.11
N ILE A 93 19.10 -18.21 6.02
CA ILE A 93 18.53 -19.42 5.41
C ILE A 93 17.45 -20.07 6.28
N TYR A 94 17.69 -20.20 7.59
CA TYR A 94 16.78 -20.92 8.49
C TYR A 94 15.30 -20.48 8.42
N PRO A 95 14.96 -19.18 8.55
CA PRO A 95 13.57 -18.75 8.47
C PRO A 95 13.02 -18.79 7.04
N THR A 96 13.86 -18.56 6.02
CA THR A 96 13.41 -18.52 4.62
C THR A 96 13.02 -19.91 4.14
N CYS A 97 13.88 -20.92 4.30
CA CYS A 97 13.55 -22.30 3.96
C CYS A 97 12.38 -22.88 4.77
N ASN A 98 12.19 -22.46 6.02
CA ASN A 98 11.06 -22.92 6.82
C ASN A 98 9.72 -22.31 6.36
N SER A 99 9.73 -21.08 5.86
CA SER A 99 8.51 -20.42 5.34
C SER A 99 7.98 -21.03 4.05
N TYR A 100 8.84 -21.67 3.24
CA TYR A 100 8.44 -22.36 2.01
C TYR A 100 7.94 -23.80 2.22
N LYS A 101 8.06 -24.37 3.43
CA LYS A 101 7.51 -25.70 3.76
C LYS A 101 6.02 -25.69 4.13
N THR A 102 5.41 -24.51 4.22
CA THR A 102 4.02 -24.30 4.67
C THR A 102 3.02 -24.03 3.54
N TYR A 103 3.40 -24.27 2.28
CA TYR A 103 2.52 -24.18 1.11
C TYR A 103 2.55 -25.48 0.31
#